data_AF-A0AAW9FQL3-F1
#
_entry.id   AF-A0AAW9FQL3-F1
#
_cell.length_a   1.000
_cell.length_b   1.000
_cell.length_c   1.000
_cell.angle_alpha   90.00
_cell.angle_beta   90.00
_cell.angle_gamma   90.00
#
_symmetry.space_group_name_H-M   'P 1'
#
loop_
_entity.id
_entity.type
_entity.pdbx_description
1 polymer ?
#
loop_
_entity_poly.entity_id
_entity_poly.type
_entity_poly.pdbx_seq_one_letter_code
_entity_poly.pdbx_strand_id
1 'polypeptide(L)' 'MTKDQIEYPEELKLMAWVIVAKHLTRSEKDITKIVADAIWQERQRWVESR' A
#
# COMPACT_ATOMS: atom_id res chain seq x y z
N MET A 1 13.43 -19.17 16.76
CA MET A 1 12.44 -18.12 16.45
C MET A 1 12.42 -17.92 14.94
N THR A 2 11.38 -18.34 14.26
CA THR A 2 11.16 -17.88 12.88
C THR A 2 9.76 -17.33 12.83
N LYS A 3 9.73 -16.00 12.96
CA LYS A 3 8.57 -15.09 12.99
C LYS A 3 7.39 -15.65 12.20
N ASP A 4 6.23 -15.69 12.86
CA ASP A 4 4.93 -15.87 12.23
C ASP A 4 4.88 -15.07 10.93
N GLN A 5 4.93 -15.77 9.79
CA GLN A 5 4.71 -15.14 8.51
C GLN A 5 3.22 -14.82 8.44
N ILE A 6 2.89 -13.57 8.73
CA ILE A 6 1.54 -13.05 8.52
C ILE A 6 1.29 -13.14 7.01
N GLU A 7 0.45 -14.08 6.61
CA GLU A 7 -0.01 -14.18 5.24
C GLU A 7 -1.08 -13.11 5.01
N TYR A 8 -0.75 -12.15 4.14
CA TYR A 8 -1.70 -11.11 3.76
C TYR A 8 -2.62 -11.61 2.63
N PRO A 9 -3.91 -11.23 2.64
CA PRO A 9 -4.81 -11.39 1.49
C PRO A 9 -4.19 -10.90 0.17
N GLU A 10 -4.46 -11.61 -0.92
CA GLU A 10 -3.86 -11.30 -2.23
C GLU A 10 -4.25 -9.91 -2.75
N GLU A 11 -5.48 -9.48 -2.47
CA GLU A 11 -5.97 -8.13 -2.79
C GLU A 11 -5.13 -7.01 -2.13
N LEU A 12 -4.70 -7.24 -0.88
CA LEU A 12 -3.86 -6.28 -0.16
C LEU A 12 -2.44 -6.24 -0.74
N LYS A 13 -1.89 -7.39 -1.14
CA LYS A 13 -0.59 -7.46 -1.84
C LYS A 13 -0.65 -6.74 -3.18
N LEU A 14 -1.71 -6.98 -3.96
CA LEU A 14 -1.91 -6.33 -5.26
C LEU A 14 -2.02 -4.81 -5.12
N MET A 15 -2.79 -4.33 -4.16
CA MET A 15 -2.91 -2.90 -3.86
C MET A 15 -1.55 -2.29 -3.50
N ALA A 16 -0.78 -2.94 -2.63
CA ALA A 16 0.56 -2.49 -2.26
C ALA A 16 1.47 -2.37 -3.48
N TRP A 17 1.45 -3.35 -4.39
CA TRP A 17 2.21 -3.30 -5.64
C TRP A 17 1.82 -2.15 -6.56
N VAL A 18 0.53 -1.86 -6.70
CA VAL A 18 0.03 -0.75 -7.51
C VAL A 18 0.56 0.59 -6.97
N ILE A 19 0.51 0.79 -5.65
CA ILE A 19 0.98 2.03 -5.02
C ILE A 19 2.50 2.16 -5.19
N VAL A 20 3.25 1.10 -4.92
CA VAL A 20 4.72 1.09 -5.10
C VAL A 20 5.09 1.38 -6.56
N ALA A 21 4.44 0.75 -7.53
CA ALA A 21 4.68 1.01 -8.96
C ALA A 21 4.41 2.47 -9.35
N LYS A 22 3.33 3.07 -8.85
CA LYS A 22 2.99 4.49 -9.09
C LYS A 22 4.07 5.45 -8.58
N HIS A 23 4.71 5.13 -7.46
CA HIS A 23 5.77 5.96 -6.89
C HIS A 23 7.12 5.70 -7.56
N LEU A 24 7.49 4.44 -7.80
CA LEU A 24 8.72 4.08 -8.50
C LEU A 24 8.79 4.65 -9.92
N THR A 25 7.68 4.66 -10.66
CA THR A 25 7.61 5.27 -12.01
C THR A 25 7.84 6.78 -11.99
N ARG A 26 7.69 7.42 -10.84
CA ARG A 26 8.00 8.85 -10.61
C ARG A 26 9.38 9.06 -9.99
N SER A 27 10.19 8.01 -9.90
CA SER A 27 11.48 8.01 -9.18
C SER A 27 11.37 8.44 -7.71
N GLU A 28 10.20 8.27 -7.10
CA GLU A 28 10.00 8.54 -5.67
C GLU A 28 10.71 7.47 -4.84
N LYS A 29 11.47 7.92 -3.84
CA LYS A 29 12.30 7.05 -2.98
C LYS A 29 11.94 7.19 -1.50
N ASP A 30 11.13 8.18 -1.13
CA ASP A 30 10.68 8.35 0.25
C ASP A 30 9.62 7.30 0.60
N ILE A 31 10.06 6.25 1.29
CA ILE A 31 9.20 5.16 1.76
C ILE A 31 8.06 5.68 2.63
N THR A 32 8.31 6.70 3.45
CA THR A 32 7.30 7.28 4.35
C THR A 32 6.14 7.86 3.55
N LYS A 33 6.46 8.56 2.46
CA LYS A 33 5.48 9.15 1.56
C LYS A 33 4.68 8.09 0.80
N ILE A 34 5.32 7.01 0.37
CA ILE A 34 4.65 5.89 -0.31
C ILE A 34 3.62 5.23 0.63
N VAL A 35 4.01 4.96 1.88
CA VAL A 35 3.13 4.37 2.89
C VAL A 35 2.01 5.33 3.29
N ALA A 36 2.30 6.62 3.45
CA ALA A 36 1.28 7.63 3.76
C ALA A 36 0.23 7.74 2.64
N ASP A 37 0.65 7.73 1.37
CA ASP A 37 -0.25 7.74 0.21
C ASP A 37 -1.12 6.46 0.18
N ALA A 38 -0.55 5.30 0.52
CA ALA A 38 -1.30 4.05 0.63
C ALA A 38 -2.44 4.13 1.65
N ILE A 39 -2.12 4.57 2.87
CA ILE A 39 -3.09 4.72 3.96
C ILE A 39 -4.17 5.74 3.58
N TRP A 40 -3.78 6.83 2.94
CA TRP A 40 -4.71 7.85 2.49
C TRP A 40 -5.70 7.32 1.45
N GLN A 41 -5.21 6.63 0.41
CA GLN A 41 -6.06 6.05 -0.63
C GLN A 41 -7.05 5.02 -0.05
N GLU A 42 -6.60 4.19 0.88
CA GLU A 42 -7.49 3.22 1.54
C GLU A 42 -8.59 3.94 2.35
N ARG A 43 -8.23 5.00 3.08
CA ARG A 43 -9.23 5.82 3.79
C ARG A 43 -10.24 6.47 2.84
N GLN A 44 -9.80 6.94 1.67
CA GLN A 44 -10.72 7.52 0.69
C GLN A 44 -11.72 6.48 0.16
N ARG A 45 -11.25 5.27 -0.16
CA ARG A 45 -12.14 4.16 -0.57
C ARG A 45 -13.22 3.85 0.47
N TRP A 46 -12.86 3.88 1.76
CA TRP A 46 -13.80 3.67 2.86
C TRP A 46 -14.82 4.79 3.01
N VAL A 47 -14.45 6.03 2.66
CA VAL A 47 -15.38 7.17 2.68
C VAL A 47 -16.33 7.10 1.48
N GLU A 48 -15.83 6.71 0.30
CA GLU A 48 -16.61 6.59 -0.93
C GLU A 48 -17.57 5.40 -0.93
N SER A 49 -17.30 4.36 -0.13
CA SER A 49 -18.16 3.17 -0.01
C SER A 49 -19.31 3.32 0.99
N ARG A 50 -19.47 4.49 1.61
CA ARG A 50 -20.57 4.86 2.51
C ARG A 50 -21.60 5.72 1.81
#